data_AF-A0A960RAU4-F1
#
_entry.id   AF-A0A960RAU4-F1
#
_cell.length_a   1.000
_cell.length_b   1.000
_cell.length_c   1.000
_cell.angle_alpha   90.00
_cell.angle_beta   90.00
_cell.angle_gamma   90.00
#
_symmetry.space_group_name_H-M   'P 1'
#
loop_
_entity.id
_entity.type
_entity.pdbx_description
1 polymer ?
#
loop_
_entity_poly.entity_id
_entity_poly.type
_entity_poly.pdbx_seq_one_letter_code
_entity_poly.pdbx_strand_id
1 'polypeptide(L)'
;CIIESMPVKSVITSPKSGAILDKGRTLELRGHAWAGDLSVKRMEVSIDFGASWQAADLKPAHNRLAWQRWTANVKFPETGYYEVWARATDSSGRSQPMVVPGWNPKGYLNNATHRIAVRVR
;
A
#
# COMPACT_ATOMS: atom_id res chain seq x y z
N CYS A 1 15.30 -19.49 13.71
CA CYS A 1 14.76 -19.01 12.43
C CYS A 1 15.67 -17.90 11.94
N ILE A 2 16.29 -18.10 10.77
CA ILE A 2 17.12 -17.09 10.10
C ILE A 2 16.25 -16.52 8.98
N ILE A 3 16.19 -15.20 8.88
CA ILE A 3 15.42 -14.50 7.85
C ILE A 3 16.44 -13.88 6.90
N GLU A 4 16.46 -14.36 5.66
CA GLU A 4 17.43 -13.91 4.65
C GLU A 4 16.85 -12.80 3.78
N SER A 5 15.60 -12.96 3.33
CA SER A 5 14.94 -12.03 2.41
C SER A 5 13.62 -11.49 2.98
N MET A 6 13.34 -10.21 2.70
CA MET A 6 12.09 -9.58 3.09
C MET A 6 10.98 -9.86 2.06
N PRO A 7 9.75 -10.20 2.49
CA PRO A 7 8.62 -10.30 1.58
C PRO A 7 8.25 -8.92 1.02
N VAL A 8 7.49 -8.93 -0.08
CA VAL A 8 6.92 -7.70 -0.65
C VAL A 8 6.11 -6.93 0.39
N LYS A 9 6.32 -5.62 0.44
CA LYS A 9 5.61 -4.72 1.34
C LYS A 9 5.48 -3.34 0.72
N SER A 10 4.39 -2.65 1.06
CA SER A 10 4.17 -1.26 0.75
C SER A 10 3.56 -0.52 1.94
N VAL A 11 3.80 0.79 1.98
CA VAL A 11 3.24 1.68 2.99
C VAL A 11 2.84 3.01 2.35
N ILE A 12 1.65 3.48 2.71
CA ILE A 12 1.22 4.87 2.54
C ILE A 12 1.99 5.74 3.53
N THR A 13 2.70 6.75 3.04
CA THR A 13 3.41 7.72 3.88
C THR A 13 2.69 9.07 3.96
N SER A 14 1.82 9.37 2.99
CA SER A 14 0.95 10.53 2.98
C SER A 14 -0.35 10.21 2.27
N PRO A 15 -1.51 10.69 2.77
CA PRO A 15 -1.70 11.47 4.00
C PRO A 15 -1.64 10.59 5.27
N LYS A 16 -1.68 11.22 6.45
CA LYS A 16 -1.84 10.51 7.72
C LYS A 16 -3.25 9.91 7.81
N SER A 17 -3.35 8.74 8.45
CA SER A 17 -4.64 8.15 8.81
C SER A 17 -5.51 9.13 9.63
N GLY A 18 -6.81 9.17 9.32
CA GLY A 18 -7.75 10.16 9.84
C GLY A 18 -7.84 11.44 9.02
N ALA A 19 -7.31 11.45 7.79
CA ALA A 19 -7.43 12.60 6.89
C ALA A 19 -8.90 12.95 6.61
N ILE A 20 -9.20 14.24 6.58
CA ILE A 20 -10.53 14.76 6.26
C ILE A 20 -10.44 15.50 4.92
N LEU A 21 -11.38 15.21 4.02
CA LEU A 21 -11.45 15.76 2.69
C LEU A 21 -12.87 16.26 2.41
N ASP A 22 -13.02 17.36 1.68
CA ASP A 22 -14.34 17.83 1.23
C ASP A 22 -14.75 17.07 -0.06
N LYS A 23 -16.05 16.79 -0.24
CA LYS A 23 -16.59 16.07 -1.41
C LYS A 23 -16.12 16.70 -2.73
N GLY A 24 -15.78 15.86 -3.70
CA GLY A 24 -15.33 16.27 -5.03
C GLY A 24 -13.84 16.63 -5.12
N ARG A 25 -13.11 16.68 -4.00
CA ARG A 25 -11.65 16.79 -4.02
C ARG A 25 -10.99 15.45 -4.33
N THR A 26 -9.82 15.53 -4.94
CA THR A 26 -8.93 14.38 -5.15
C THR A 26 -7.96 14.28 -3.97
N LEU A 27 -7.80 13.08 -3.44
CA LEU A 27 -6.79 12.77 -2.44
C LEU A 27 -5.51 12.29 -3.12
N GLU A 28 -4.42 13.03 -2.92
CA GLU A 28 -3.09 12.61 -3.35
C GLU A 28 -2.48 11.66 -2.32
N LEU A 29 -2.19 10.44 -2.77
CA LEU A 29 -1.48 9.42 -1.99
C LEU A 29 -0.02 9.36 -2.44
N ARG A 30 0.88 9.20 -1.48
CA ARG A 30 2.29 8.92 -1.73
C ARG A 30 2.78 7.85 -0.76
N GLY A 31 3.69 7.01 -1.22
CA GLY A 31 4.24 5.95 -0.39
C GLY A 31 5.50 5.31 -0.96
N HIS A 32 5.93 4.27 -0.25
CA HIS A 32 7.07 3.44 -0.64
C HIS A 32 6.66 1.97 -0.70
N ALA A 33 7.32 1.21 -1.56
CA ALA A 33 7.17 -0.24 -1.67
C ALA A 33 8.55 -0.91 -1.90
N TRP A 34 8.71 -2.15 -1.45
CA TRP A 34 9.94 -2.93 -1.59
C TRP A 34 9.64 -4.43 -1.61
N ALA A 35 10.58 -5.24 -2.09
CA ALA A 35 10.40 -6.69 -2.23
C ALA A 35 11.67 -7.52 -1.93
N GLY A 36 12.45 -7.11 -0.91
CA GLY A 36 13.65 -7.85 -0.50
C GLY A 36 14.67 -7.93 -1.62
N ASP A 37 14.98 -9.15 -2.08
CA ASP A 37 15.89 -9.39 -3.20
C ASP A 37 15.28 -9.11 -4.58
N LEU A 38 13.97 -8.91 -4.63
CA LEU A 38 13.19 -8.63 -5.83
C LEU A 38 12.82 -7.15 -5.94
N SER A 39 12.23 -6.79 -7.08
CA SER A 39 11.61 -5.48 -7.31
C SER A 39 10.09 -5.55 -7.21
N VAL A 40 9.48 -4.40 -6.95
CA VAL A 40 8.03 -4.24 -6.99
C VAL A 40 7.62 -4.03 -8.45
N LYS A 41 6.78 -4.92 -8.96
CA LYS A 41 6.29 -4.90 -10.34
C LYS A 41 5.01 -4.11 -10.50
N ARG A 42 4.12 -4.16 -9.50
CA ARG A 42 2.83 -3.45 -9.54
C ARG A 42 2.49 -2.87 -8.18
N MET A 43 1.83 -1.72 -8.20
CA MET A 43 1.29 -1.06 -7.03
C MET A 43 -0.17 -0.69 -7.28
N GLU A 44 -1.02 -0.99 -6.30
CA GLU A 44 -2.46 -0.82 -6.42
C GLU A 44 -3.04 -0.24 -5.13
N VAL A 45 -4.06 0.59 -5.28
CA VAL A 45 -4.80 1.18 -4.16
C VAL A 45 -6.27 0.80 -4.24
N SER A 46 -6.91 0.64 -3.08
CA SER A 46 -8.34 0.35 -2.96
C SER A 46 -8.98 1.33 -1.99
N ILE A 47 -10.24 1.69 -2.24
CA ILE A 47 -11.07 2.54 -1.35
C ILE A 47 -12.27 1.80 -0.75
N ASP A 48 -12.44 0.53 -1.09
CA ASP A 48 -13.62 -0.29 -0.80
C ASP A 48 -13.21 -1.59 -0.09
N PHE A 49 -12.29 -1.47 0.86
CA PHE A 49 -11.79 -2.58 1.69
C PHE A 49 -11.16 -3.73 0.87
N GLY A 50 -10.62 -3.40 -0.30
CA GLY A 50 -9.94 -4.34 -1.21
C GLY A 50 -10.85 -5.11 -2.15
N ALA A 51 -12.12 -4.72 -2.27
CA ALA A 51 -13.04 -5.33 -3.24
C ALA A 51 -12.66 -4.97 -4.68
N SER A 52 -12.22 -3.73 -4.93
CA SER A 52 -11.69 -3.27 -6.22
C SER A 52 -10.34 -2.57 -6.05
N TRP A 53 -9.55 -2.55 -7.13
CA TRP A 53 -8.17 -2.06 -7.12
C TRP A 53 -7.93 -1.12 -8.30
N GLN A 54 -7.38 0.05 -8.00
CA GLN A 54 -6.91 1.04 -8.97
C GLN A 54 -5.38 0.99 -9.04
N ALA A 55 -4.82 1.00 -10.24
CA ALA A 55 -3.38 1.09 -10.43
C ALA A 55 -2.81 2.42 -9.90
N ALA A 56 -1.70 2.33 -9.17
CA ALA A 56 -0.89 3.47 -8.74
C ALA A 56 0.30 3.68 -9.67
N ASP A 57 0.77 4.92 -9.80
CA ASP A 57 2.01 5.25 -10.51
C ASP A 57 3.19 4.80 -9.65
N LEU A 58 3.92 3.80 -10.13
CA LEU A 58 5.08 3.22 -9.48
C LEU A 58 6.34 3.63 -10.23
N LYS A 59 7.27 4.30 -9.54
CA LYS A 59 8.56 4.66 -10.13
C LYS A 59 9.53 3.47 -10.06
N PRO A 60 10.44 3.36 -11.04
CA PRO A 60 11.49 2.34 -11.00
C PRO A 60 12.37 2.52 -9.76
N ALA A 61 12.95 1.42 -9.28
CA ALA A 61 13.90 1.47 -8.18
C ALA A 61 15.17 2.19 -8.64
N HIS A 62 15.74 3.06 -7.80
CA HIS A 62 17.00 3.71 -8.12
C HIS A 62 18.17 2.72 -8.21
N ASN A 63 18.13 1.66 -7.41
CA ASN A 63 19.11 0.57 -7.35
C ASN A 63 18.39 -0.74 -7.02
N ARG A 64 19.02 -1.90 -7.28
CA ARG A 64 18.43 -3.26 -7.12
C ARG A 64 17.66 -3.49 -5.81
N LEU A 65 18.15 -2.93 -4.70
CA LEU A 65 17.61 -3.14 -3.35
C LEU A 65 16.97 -1.88 -2.76
N ALA A 66 16.83 -0.82 -3.56
CA ALA A 66 16.18 0.39 -3.11
C ALA A 66 14.65 0.22 -3.08
N TRP A 67 14.01 0.88 -2.13
CA TRP A 67 12.56 1.06 -2.20
C TRP A 67 12.14 1.79 -3.49
N GLN A 68 10.93 1.54 -3.93
CA GLN A 68 10.28 2.23 -5.03
C GLN A 68 9.27 3.23 -4.49
N ARG A 69 9.29 4.44 -5.03
CA ARG A 69 8.29 5.45 -4.73
C ARG A 69 7.05 5.19 -5.57
N TRP A 70 5.89 5.39 -4.97
CA TRP A 70 4.63 5.34 -5.69
C TRP A 70 3.72 6.50 -5.31
N THR A 71 2.85 6.88 -6.25
CA THR A 71 1.84 7.90 -6.05
C THR A 71 0.51 7.44 -6.63
N ALA A 72 -0.60 7.92 -6.07
CA ALA A 72 -1.93 7.67 -6.62
C ALA A 72 -2.84 8.85 -6.35
N ASN A 73 -3.78 9.09 -7.26
CA ASN A 73 -4.82 10.09 -7.11
C ASN A 73 -6.16 9.38 -6.98
N VAL A 74 -6.83 9.60 -5.85
CA VAL A 74 -8.03 8.88 -5.48
C VAL A 74 -9.18 9.85 -5.31
N LYS A 75 -10.33 9.52 -5.91
CA LYS A 75 -11.58 10.25 -5.74
C LYS A 75 -12.56 9.37 -5.00
N PHE A 76 -13.37 9.99 -4.16
CA PHE A 76 -14.40 9.31 -3.40
C PHE A 76 -15.78 9.65 -3.99
N PRO A 77 -16.65 8.64 -4.23
CA PRO A 77 -17.93 8.88 -4.86
C PRO A 77 -18.90 9.63 -3.94
N GLU A 78 -18.90 9.33 -2.64
CA GLU A 78 -19.85 9.87 -1.68
C GLU A 78 -19.16 10.44 -0.44
N THR A 79 -19.93 11.18 0.37
CA THR A 79 -19.50 11.56 1.72
C THR A 79 -19.55 10.34 2.64
N GLY A 80 -18.60 10.23 3.54
CA GLY A 80 -18.58 9.15 4.53
C GLY A 80 -17.17 8.72 4.93
N TYR A 81 -17.12 7.57 5.59
CA TYR A 81 -15.88 6.91 5.99
C TYR A 81 -15.39 5.99 4.89
N TYR A 82 -14.09 6.06 4.60
CA TYR A 82 -13.38 5.19 3.67
C TYR A 82 -12.12 4.65 4.32
N GLU A 83 -11.71 3.46 3.88
CA GLU A 83 -10.36 2.97 4.10
C GLU A 83 -9.60 2.94 2.78
N VAL A 84 -8.45 3.57 2.75
CA VAL A 84 -7.53 3.50 1.62
C VAL A 84 -6.50 2.43 1.90
N TRP A 85 -6.46 1.39 1.07
CA TRP A 85 -5.55 0.25 1.18
C TRP A 85 -4.48 0.34 0.10
N ALA A 86 -3.26 -0.07 0.41
CA ALA A 86 -2.12 -0.09 -0.51
C ALA A 86 -1.51 -1.48 -0.61
N ARG A 87 -1.53 -2.07 -1.82
CA ARG A 87 -1.01 -3.41 -2.13
C ARG A 87 0.07 -3.35 -3.20
N ALA A 88 1.24 -3.90 -2.88
CA ALA A 88 2.31 -4.17 -3.84
C ALA A 88 2.30 -5.64 -4.30
N THR A 89 2.74 -5.86 -5.55
CA THR A 89 3.05 -7.17 -6.12
C THR A 89 4.50 -7.19 -6.59
N ASP A 90 5.27 -8.21 -6.20
CA ASP A 90 6.68 -8.37 -6.60
C ASP A 90 6.84 -8.86 -8.05
N SER A 91 8.08 -8.88 -8.53
CA SER A 91 8.43 -9.37 -9.87
C SER A 91 8.13 -10.86 -10.09
N SER A 92 8.00 -11.65 -9.03
CA SER A 92 7.60 -13.07 -9.05
C SER A 92 6.08 -13.27 -8.96
N GLY A 93 5.30 -12.18 -8.90
CA GLY A 93 3.83 -12.24 -8.87
C GLY A 93 3.21 -12.44 -7.48
N ARG A 94 4.01 -12.41 -6.40
CA ARG A 94 3.47 -12.51 -5.04
C ARG A 94 3.02 -11.13 -4.57
N SER A 95 1.86 -11.07 -3.93
CA SER A 95 1.28 -9.84 -3.41
C SER A 95 1.16 -9.86 -1.88
N GLN A 96 1.00 -8.67 -1.29
CA GLN A 96 0.72 -8.55 0.15
C GLN A 96 -0.63 -9.20 0.51
N PRO A 97 -0.70 -9.91 1.64
CA PRO A 97 -1.97 -10.43 2.15
C PRO A 97 -2.82 -9.32 2.77
N MET A 98 -4.14 -9.44 2.65
CA MET A 98 -5.10 -8.45 3.18
C MET A 98 -5.06 -8.33 4.70
N VAL A 99 -4.82 -9.45 5.38
CA VAL A 99 -4.66 -9.52 6.83
C VAL A 99 -3.27 -10.06 7.14
N VAL A 100 -2.83 -9.87 8.38
CA VAL A 100 -1.56 -10.44 8.84
C VAL A 100 -1.61 -11.96 8.62
N PRO A 101 -0.70 -12.54 7.82
CA PRO A 101 -0.79 -13.94 7.40
C PRO A 101 -0.50 -14.92 8.55
N GLY A 102 0.10 -14.42 9.63
CA GLY A 102 0.31 -15.17 10.86
C GLY A 102 0.90 -14.27 11.95
N TRP A 103 0.29 -14.28 13.12
CA TRP A 103 0.90 -13.69 14.31
C TRP A 103 2.09 -14.54 14.74
N ASN A 104 3.21 -13.92 15.05
CA ASN A 104 4.34 -14.61 15.67
C ASN A 104 4.80 -13.83 16.91
N PRO A 105 5.31 -14.52 17.96
CA PRO A 105 5.68 -13.87 19.22
C PRO A 105 6.70 -12.73 19.10
N LYS A 106 7.48 -12.69 18.01
CA LYS A 106 8.50 -11.67 17.77
C LYS A 106 8.04 -10.55 16.83
N GLY A 107 6.81 -10.62 16.30
CA GLY A 107 6.24 -9.62 15.39
C GLY A 107 6.91 -9.51 14.02
N TYR A 108 7.70 -10.50 13.59
CA TYR A 108 8.46 -10.43 12.34
C TYR A 108 7.59 -10.61 11.09
N LEU A 109 8.11 -10.12 9.96
CA LEU A 109 7.58 -10.36 8.61
C LEU A 109 6.12 -9.93 8.42
N ASN A 110 5.62 -8.97 9.21
CA ASN A 110 4.32 -8.40 8.95
C ASN A 110 4.35 -7.63 7.62
N ASN A 111 3.75 -8.23 6.59
CA ASN A 111 3.63 -7.66 5.26
C ASN A 111 2.18 -7.39 4.85
N ALA A 112 1.24 -7.38 5.81
CA ALA A 112 -0.16 -7.08 5.53
C ALA A 112 -0.31 -5.74 4.78
N THR A 113 -1.34 -5.67 3.94
CA THR A 113 -1.71 -4.46 3.19
C THR A 113 -1.84 -3.27 4.13
N HIS A 114 -1.08 -2.19 3.90
CA HIS A 114 -1.18 -1.01 4.76
C HIS A 114 -2.46 -0.26 4.42
N ARG A 115 -3.17 0.21 5.46
CA ARG A 115 -4.43 0.95 5.31
C ARG A 115 -4.46 2.20 6.17
N ILE A 116 -5.13 3.23 5.65
CA ILE A 116 -5.40 4.48 6.38
C ILE A 116 -6.90 4.78 6.36
N ALA A 117 -7.38 5.38 7.43
CA ALA A 117 -8.74 5.90 7.52
C ALA A 117 -8.83 7.27 6.83
N VAL A 118 -9.90 7.51 6.09
CA VAL A 118 -10.21 8.79 5.44
C VAL A 118 -11.68 9.11 5.67
N ARG A 119 -12.00 10.38 5.95
CA ARG A 119 -13.37 10.88 6.05
C ARG A 119 -13.64 11.94 5.00
N VAL A 120 -14.70 11.73 4.21
CA VAL A 120 -15.17 12.68 3.20
C VAL A 120 -16.41 13.38 3.74
N ARG A 121 -16.43 14.71 3.72
CA ARG A 121 -17.55 15.55 4.19
C ARG A 121 -18.08 16.46 3.11
#